data_AF-A0A2E1PEV9-F1
#
_entry.id   AF-A0A2E1PEV9-F1
#
_cell.length_a   1.000
_cell.length_b   1.000
_cell.length_c   1.000
_cell.angle_alpha   90.00
_cell.angle_beta   90.00
_cell.angle_gamma   90.00
#
_symmetry.space_group_name_H-M   'P 1'
#
loop_
_entity.id
_entity.type
_entity.pdbx_description
1 polymer ?
#
loop_
_entity_poly.entity_id
_entity_poly.type
_entity_poly.pdbx_seq_one_letter_code
_entity_poly.pdbx_strand_id
1 'polypeptide(L)'
;MRLIIFFIFLYSFSAYSIELIEQPIEKIENIIFQNSKTTSNNEYYNSFYGEEHINRFYNEFKLDSDKPFYNEIILSVLSSHILQNEDPDKINFFLDSVKKLNNLQDSFVYQKRIFQNVLFDSFLKPEYNEIYLNFLFNSSKFEELCDYYIKLNSTQNDFKNNLVFSSICLIENKNFSQLELLLELYDSDSLEKLNSNYINLFLNQNYDYNTVNYSSLSMLDKYIIYKSDNNFLIHDYRINNVLDIQIALKHNIDISLRSIENAFSKQIINKNELLSIYNAISKDNSDYLLYKKISSEININDKLKIIDKNINKINMNYYNFSRLLSDQFIDIKLLSKNLKYIKSIYLILLTSNDDLRIGFLNLIKDKEFDDDFDYLFFNGLSNFLSQKNETDSIELKELEHLNNPVILFYIDNNFLNIKLNKDLSLNKNNAQSLNNNYNNLSIYNNSNNIIERNLELLLILKSLNLNYINQIDLYYISKSQSNNPVFNKIFLNLISNKYLNN
;
A
#
# COMPACT_ATOMS: atom_id res chain seq x y z
N MET A 1 -38.53 -23.44 -42.98
CA MET A 1 -38.42 -23.77 -41.54
C MET A 1 -36.96 -23.55 -41.13
N ARG A 2 -36.50 -22.51 -40.44
CA ARG A 2 -37.00 -21.22 -39.92
C ARG A 2 -35.87 -20.19 -40.21
N LEU A 3 -36.02 -19.35 -41.23
CA LEU A 3 -36.13 -17.88 -41.14
C LEU A 3 -36.51 -17.30 -39.76
N ILE A 4 -35.66 -16.46 -39.16
CA ILE A 4 -35.96 -15.32 -38.25
C ILE A 4 -34.78 -14.34 -38.41
N ILE A 5 -34.80 -13.41 -39.38
CA ILE A 5 -35.35 -12.04 -39.32
C ILE A 5 -34.52 -11.12 -38.41
N PHE A 6 -33.63 -10.38 -39.08
CA PHE A 6 -33.11 -9.06 -38.72
C PHE A 6 -34.28 -8.13 -38.38
N PHE A 7 -34.34 -7.58 -37.17
CA PHE A 7 -35.21 -6.44 -36.86
C PHE A 7 -34.37 -5.16 -36.80
N ILE A 8 -34.32 -4.48 -37.95
CA ILE A 8 -34.12 -3.04 -38.03
C ILE A 8 -35.45 -2.43 -37.60
N PHE A 9 -35.48 -1.73 -36.46
CA PHE A 9 -36.51 -0.74 -36.21
C PHE A 9 -35.96 0.63 -36.53
N LEU A 10 -36.11 1.02 -37.80
CA LEU A 10 -36.20 2.40 -38.22
C LEU A 10 -37.63 2.85 -37.93
N TYR A 11 -37.83 3.63 -36.87
CA TYR A 11 -38.99 4.51 -36.77
C TYR A 11 -38.57 5.91 -37.16
N SER A 12 -38.93 6.28 -38.38
CA SER A 12 -39.01 7.66 -38.84
C SER A 12 -40.27 8.30 -38.27
N PHE A 13 -40.10 9.33 -37.43
CA PHE A 13 -41.08 10.40 -37.30
C PHE A 13 -40.33 11.73 -37.48
N SER A 14 -40.63 12.41 -38.57
CA SER A 14 -40.21 13.80 -38.79
C SER A 14 -41.31 14.75 -38.30
N ALA A 15 -40.86 15.72 -37.50
CA ALA A 15 -41.44 17.03 -37.22
C ALA A 15 -42.73 17.11 -36.40
N TYR A 16 -42.59 17.49 -35.13
CA TYR A 16 -42.92 18.87 -34.71
C TYR A 16 -41.98 19.28 -33.58
N SER A 17 -41.27 20.37 -33.80
CA SER A 17 -40.44 21.06 -32.82
C SER A 17 -41.34 21.65 -31.73
N ILE A 18 -41.35 21.00 -30.58
CA ILE A 18 -41.45 21.69 -29.30
C ILE A 18 -40.01 21.69 -28.81
N GLU A 19 -39.41 22.87 -28.72
CA GLU A 19 -38.26 23.07 -27.82
C GLU A 19 -38.77 22.75 -26.42
N LEU A 20 -38.76 21.45 -26.08
CA LEU A 20 -38.56 21.03 -24.72
C LEU A 20 -37.20 21.63 -24.40
N ILE A 21 -37.21 22.70 -23.61
CA ILE A 21 -36.09 23.06 -22.79
C ILE A 21 -35.85 21.81 -21.94
N GLU A 22 -35.04 20.89 -22.47
CA GLU A 22 -34.39 19.87 -21.68
C GLU A 22 -33.58 20.68 -20.67
N GLN A 23 -34.13 20.81 -19.47
CA GLN A 23 -33.30 21.10 -18.32
C GLN A 23 -32.14 20.10 -18.42
N PRO A 24 -30.89 20.55 -18.36
CA PRO A 24 -29.77 19.65 -18.53
C PRO A 24 -29.88 18.62 -17.42
N ILE A 25 -30.29 17.41 -17.77
CA ILE A 25 -30.10 16.26 -16.91
C ILE A 25 -28.59 16.17 -16.83
N GLU A 26 -27.99 16.65 -15.75
CA GLU A 26 -26.57 16.48 -15.50
C GLU A 26 -26.26 15.01 -15.74
N LYS A 27 -25.47 14.72 -16.77
CA LYS A 27 -25.03 13.35 -17.00
C LYS A 27 -24.29 12.93 -15.73
N ILE A 28 -24.78 11.87 -15.10
CA ILE A 28 -24.17 11.31 -13.90
C ILE A 28 -22.98 10.46 -14.37
N GLU A 29 -21.84 10.60 -13.69
CA GLU A 29 -20.66 9.77 -13.95
C GLU A 29 -21.01 8.29 -13.71
N ASN A 30 -20.72 7.43 -14.69
CA ASN A 30 -20.99 6.00 -14.56
C ASN A 30 -19.76 5.29 -13.97
N ILE A 31 -19.71 5.20 -12.64
CA ILE A 31 -18.60 4.62 -11.90
C ILE A 31 -19.09 3.40 -11.12
N ILE A 32 -18.45 2.26 -11.32
CA ILE A 32 -18.71 1.01 -10.59
C ILE A 32 -17.57 0.75 -9.62
N PHE A 33 -17.87 0.82 -8.33
CA PHE A 33 -16.93 0.46 -7.26
C PHE A 33 -16.86 -1.06 -7.15
N GLN A 34 -15.68 -1.63 -7.36
CA GLN A 34 -15.48 -3.06 -7.13
C GLN A 34 -15.47 -3.29 -5.62
N ASN A 35 -16.46 -4.02 -5.15
CA ASN A 35 -16.65 -4.27 -3.73
C ASN A 35 -15.47 -5.09 -3.20
N SER A 36 -14.53 -4.44 -2.51
CA SER A 36 -13.48 -5.11 -1.73
C SER A 36 -14.09 -5.69 -0.45
N LYS A 37 -15.12 -6.54 -0.59
CA LYS A 37 -15.72 -7.31 0.52
C LYS A 37 -14.75 -8.35 1.11
N THR A 38 -13.57 -8.51 0.51
CA THR A 38 -12.55 -9.48 0.93
C THR A 38 -11.66 -9.02 2.07
N THR A 39 -11.80 -7.79 2.58
CA THR A 39 -11.18 -7.42 3.85
C THR A 39 -12.25 -7.23 4.92
N SER A 40 -12.24 -8.12 5.91
CA SER A 40 -12.96 -8.09 7.20
C SER A 40 -12.80 -6.80 8.04
N ASN A 41 -12.19 -5.76 7.48
CA ASN A 41 -11.88 -4.49 8.13
C ASN A 41 -12.87 -3.37 7.76
N ASN A 42 -13.87 -3.67 6.93
CA ASN A 42 -14.69 -2.66 6.25
C ASN A 42 -15.57 -1.84 7.20
N GLU A 43 -16.09 -2.40 8.29
CA GLU A 43 -17.02 -1.67 9.18
C GLU A 43 -16.38 -0.50 9.95
N TYR A 44 -15.06 -0.45 10.06
CA TYR A 44 -14.36 0.44 11.00
C TYR A 44 -13.95 1.78 10.44
N TYR A 45 -13.55 1.79 9.18
CA TYR A 45 -13.11 3.02 8.54
C TYR A 45 -14.30 3.88 8.14
N ASN A 46 -15.52 3.35 8.11
CA ASN A 46 -16.69 4.17 7.86
C ASN A 46 -16.83 5.35 8.85
N SER A 47 -16.18 5.32 10.02
CA SER A 47 -16.26 6.38 11.04
C SER A 47 -15.77 7.78 10.63
N PHE A 48 -14.91 7.97 9.62
CA PHE A 48 -14.50 9.33 9.21
C PHE A 48 -15.58 9.95 8.30
N TYR A 49 -16.74 10.25 8.89
CA TYR A 49 -17.97 10.69 8.20
C TYR A 49 -17.99 12.19 7.82
N GLY A 50 -16.89 12.92 7.99
CA GLY A 50 -16.86 14.37 7.77
C GLY A 50 -15.71 14.83 6.90
N GLU A 51 -15.99 15.78 6.00
CA GLU A 51 -14.99 16.39 5.12
C GLU A 51 -13.79 16.94 5.91
N GLU A 52 -14.04 17.53 7.09
CA GLU A 52 -13.00 18.05 7.98
C GLU A 52 -12.02 16.95 8.45
N HIS A 53 -12.53 15.79 8.89
CA HIS A 53 -11.69 14.68 9.33
C HIS A 53 -10.87 14.09 8.18
N ILE A 54 -11.45 14.04 6.99
CA ILE A 54 -10.78 13.56 5.78
C ILE A 54 -9.70 14.55 5.33
N ASN A 55 -9.97 15.85 5.43
CA ASN A 55 -8.98 16.90 5.15
C ASN A 55 -7.81 16.83 6.13
N ARG A 56 -8.09 16.65 7.41
CA ARG A 56 -7.06 16.42 8.43
C ARG A 56 -6.25 15.17 8.11
N PHE A 57 -6.91 14.08 7.73
CA PHE A 57 -6.26 12.84 7.34
C PHE A 57 -5.29 13.04 6.16
N TYR A 58 -5.74 13.67 5.07
CA TYR A 58 -4.91 13.92 3.88
C TYR A 58 -3.68 14.80 4.18
N ASN A 59 -3.81 15.77 5.08
CA ASN A 59 -2.75 16.72 5.38
C ASN A 59 -1.72 16.16 6.38
N GLU A 60 -2.15 15.35 7.35
CA GLU A 60 -1.31 14.89 8.46
C GLU A 60 -0.57 13.58 8.14
N PHE A 61 -1.10 12.72 7.28
CA PHE A 61 -0.55 11.38 7.05
C PHE A 61 0.23 11.28 5.73
N LYS A 62 1.48 10.81 5.83
CA LYS A 62 2.39 10.62 4.70
C LYS A 62 3.00 9.23 4.77
N LEU A 63 3.26 8.65 3.60
CA LEU A 63 3.90 7.34 3.50
C LEU A 63 5.38 7.43 3.92
N ASP A 64 5.81 6.44 4.69
CA ASP A 64 7.15 6.34 5.26
C ASP A 64 7.76 4.97 4.90
N SER A 65 8.92 4.97 4.22
CA SER A 65 9.59 3.73 3.80
C SER A 65 10.01 2.84 4.96
N ASP A 66 10.23 3.41 6.14
CA ASP A 66 10.67 2.67 7.32
C ASP A 66 9.47 2.05 8.08
N LYS A 67 8.24 2.40 7.69
CA LYS A 67 6.99 1.98 8.35
C LYS A 67 5.99 1.37 7.37
N PRO A 68 6.33 0.26 6.69
CA PRO A 68 5.45 -0.32 5.67
C PRO A 68 4.10 -0.80 6.22
N PHE A 69 4.05 -1.21 7.49
CA PHE A 69 2.79 -1.55 8.15
C PHE A 69 1.87 -0.33 8.33
N TYR A 70 2.43 0.80 8.75
CA TYR A 70 1.72 2.06 8.85
C TYR A 70 1.19 2.54 7.49
N ASN A 71 2.00 2.39 6.44
CA ASN A 71 1.58 2.69 5.06
C ASN A 71 0.37 1.87 4.64
N GLU A 72 0.35 0.56 4.93
CA GLU A 72 -0.81 -0.28 4.61
C GLU A 72 -2.08 0.20 5.32
N ILE A 73 -1.97 0.65 6.58
CA ILE A 73 -3.11 1.18 7.32
C ILE A 73 -3.64 2.45 6.63
N ILE A 74 -2.77 3.42 6.31
CA ILE A 74 -3.19 4.65 5.63
C ILE A 74 -3.90 4.32 4.32
N LEU A 75 -3.27 3.49 3.48
CA LEU A 75 -3.80 3.15 2.16
C LEU A 75 -5.11 2.37 2.26
N SER A 76 -5.24 1.50 3.26
CA SER A 76 -6.48 0.78 3.54
C SER A 76 -7.59 1.74 3.94
N VAL A 77 -7.34 2.62 4.93
CA VAL A 77 -8.30 3.63 5.39
C VAL A 77 -8.84 4.43 4.20
N LEU A 78 -7.94 5.00 3.41
CA LEU A 78 -8.29 5.79 2.23
C LEU A 78 -9.13 5.00 1.23
N SER A 79 -8.72 3.77 0.90
CA SER A 79 -9.48 2.95 -0.03
C SER A 79 -10.86 2.56 0.50
N SER A 80 -11.01 2.27 1.79
CA SER A 80 -12.32 1.95 2.35
C SER A 80 -13.28 3.15 2.36
N HIS A 81 -12.79 4.34 2.75
CA HIS A 81 -13.57 5.58 2.63
C HIS A 81 -13.99 5.87 1.20
N ILE A 82 -13.01 5.67 0.32
CA ILE A 82 -13.11 5.54 -1.12
C ILE A 82 -14.46 5.03 -1.64
N LEU A 83 -14.74 3.81 -1.16
CA LEU A 83 -15.49 2.79 -1.88
C LEU A 83 -16.78 2.38 -1.14
N GLN A 84 -17.00 2.82 0.11
CA GLN A 84 -18.07 2.27 0.97
C GLN A 84 -19.29 3.17 1.25
N ASN A 85 -19.30 4.46 0.91
CA ASN A 85 -20.51 5.27 1.12
C ASN A 85 -21.63 4.78 0.20
N GLU A 86 -22.91 4.74 0.60
CA GLU A 86 -24.04 4.20 -0.18
C GLU A 86 -24.91 5.24 -0.92
N ASP A 87 -24.55 6.52 -0.84
CA ASP A 87 -25.34 7.67 -1.31
C ASP A 87 -24.96 8.17 -2.73
N PRO A 88 -25.86 8.77 -3.56
CA PRO A 88 -25.49 9.60 -4.72
C PRO A 88 -24.36 10.63 -4.51
N ASP A 89 -24.13 11.10 -3.27
CA ASP A 89 -22.95 11.90 -2.91
C ASP A 89 -21.61 11.14 -3.07
N LYS A 90 -21.64 9.81 -3.26
CA LYS A 90 -20.45 8.95 -3.52
C LYS A 90 -19.58 9.44 -4.65
N ILE A 91 -20.20 9.78 -5.78
CA ILE A 91 -19.46 10.11 -6.99
C ILE A 91 -18.72 11.42 -6.76
N ASN A 92 -19.42 12.44 -6.26
CA ASN A 92 -18.80 13.72 -5.94
C ASN A 92 -17.69 13.55 -4.91
N PHE A 93 -17.93 12.78 -3.86
CA PHE A 93 -16.94 12.48 -2.82
C PHE A 93 -15.70 11.74 -3.37
N PHE A 94 -15.90 10.72 -4.22
CA PHE A 94 -14.84 9.99 -4.90
C PHE A 94 -13.99 10.94 -5.74
N LEU A 95 -14.64 11.75 -6.57
CA LEU A 95 -14.01 12.69 -7.48
C LEU A 95 -13.22 13.76 -6.71
N ASP A 96 -13.79 14.35 -5.66
CA ASP A 96 -13.12 15.31 -4.79
C ASP A 96 -11.92 14.70 -4.08
N SER A 97 -12.02 13.44 -3.66
CA SER A 97 -10.93 12.68 -3.06
C SER A 97 -9.80 12.41 -4.05
N VAL A 98 -10.11 11.98 -5.27
CA VAL A 98 -9.14 11.81 -6.36
C VAL A 98 -8.38 13.10 -6.62
N LYS A 99 -9.10 14.23 -6.67
CA LYS A 99 -8.50 15.56 -6.87
C LYS A 99 -7.58 15.97 -5.72
N LYS A 100 -8.02 15.82 -4.46
CA LYS A 100 -7.19 16.12 -3.28
C LYS A 100 -5.91 15.27 -3.27
N LEU A 101 -6.05 13.97 -3.51
CA LEU A 101 -4.93 13.02 -3.48
C LEU A 101 -3.93 13.23 -4.61
N ASN A 102 -4.39 13.72 -5.77
CA ASN A 102 -3.51 14.08 -6.88
C ASN A 102 -2.47 15.16 -6.50
N ASN A 103 -2.80 16.02 -5.54
CA ASN A 103 -1.93 17.12 -5.09
C ASN A 103 -0.98 16.74 -3.95
N LEU A 104 -1.08 15.53 -3.40
CA LEU A 104 -0.23 15.09 -2.30
C LEU A 104 1.12 14.54 -2.79
N GLN A 105 2.10 14.55 -1.88
CA GLN A 105 3.31 13.76 -2.05
C GLN A 105 2.94 12.27 -2.13
N ASP A 106 3.61 11.52 -3.01
CA ASP A 106 3.32 10.11 -3.30
C ASP A 106 1.92 9.87 -3.95
N SER A 107 1.36 10.88 -4.65
CA SER A 107 0.05 10.82 -5.34
C SER A 107 -0.15 9.56 -6.19
N PHE A 108 0.89 9.10 -6.87
CA PHE A 108 0.88 7.86 -7.64
C PHE A 108 0.42 6.64 -6.83
N VAL A 109 0.88 6.49 -5.58
CA VAL A 109 0.52 5.34 -4.74
C VAL A 109 -0.96 5.38 -4.37
N TYR A 110 -1.47 6.57 -4.03
CA TYR A 110 -2.90 6.75 -3.74
C TYR A 110 -3.76 6.47 -4.97
N GLN A 111 -3.39 7.02 -6.12
CA GLN A 111 -4.06 6.75 -7.39
C GLN A 111 -4.06 5.27 -7.74
N LYS A 112 -2.91 4.59 -7.58
CA LYS A 112 -2.78 3.15 -7.78
C LYS A 112 -3.77 2.38 -6.91
N ARG A 113 -3.89 2.72 -5.63
CA ARG A 113 -4.83 2.07 -4.71
C ARG A 113 -6.29 2.32 -5.09
N ILE A 114 -6.64 3.52 -5.55
CA ILE A 114 -8.02 3.88 -5.91
C ILE A 114 -8.41 3.24 -7.23
N PHE A 115 -7.67 3.51 -8.31
CA PHE A 115 -8.04 3.07 -9.66
C PHE A 115 -7.96 1.56 -9.85
N GLN A 116 -7.24 0.82 -9.01
CA GLN A 116 -7.28 -0.65 -9.01
C GLN A 116 -8.62 -1.22 -8.51
N ASN A 117 -9.45 -0.44 -7.83
CA ASN A 117 -10.70 -0.90 -7.22
C ASN A 117 -11.96 -0.27 -7.84
N VAL A 118 -11.82 0.41 -8.99
CA VAL A 118 -12.91 1.13 -9.64
C VAL A 118 -12.94 0.80 -11.13
N LEU A 119 -14.16 0.64 -11.66
CA LEU A 119 -14.42 0.46 -13.09
C LEU A 119 -15.21 1.67 -13.61
N PHE A 120 -14.79 2.21 -14.74
CA PHE A 120 -15.46 3.28 -15.46
C PHE A 120 -15.00 3.25 -16.93
N ASP A 121 -15.82 3.78 -17.83
CA ASP A 121 -15.48 3.86 -19.26
C ASP A 121 -14.68 5.13 -19.58
N SER A 122 -15.18 6.27 -19.10
CA SER A 122 -14.52 7.58 -19.16
C SER A 122 -15.18 8.52 -18.16
N PHE A 123 -14.44 9.53 -17.69
CA PHE A 123 -15.05 10.60 -16.90
C PHE A 123 -15.68 11.66 -17.81
N LEU A 124 -16.77 12.27 -17.36
CA LEU A 124 -17.40 13.40 -18.04
C LEU A 124 -16.54 14.66 -17.90
N LYS A 125 -15.92 14.88 -16.73
CA LYS A 125 -15.05 16.04 -16.51
C LYS A 125 -13.60 15.77 -16.98
N PRO A 126 -12.99 16.64 -17.81
CA PRO A 126 -11.64 16.45 -18.35
C PRO A 126 -10.53 16.27 -17.31
N GLU A 127 -10.62 16.98 -16.19
CA GLU A 127 -9.62 16.93 -15.12
C GLU A 127 -9.40 15.48 -14.60
N TYR A 128 -10.47 14.70 -14.46
CA TYR A 128 -10.37 13.32 -13.97
C TYR A 128 -9.82 12.36 -15.04
N ASN A 129 -10.12 12.62 -16.32
CA ASN A 129 -9.49 11.91 -17.43
C ASN A 129 -7.97 12.14 -17.44
N GLU A 130 -7.54 13.38 -17.22
CA GLU A 130 -6.11 13.73 -17.12
C GLU A 130 -5.43 13.01 -15.94
N ILE A 131 -6.09 12.99 -14.77
CA ILE A 131 -5.56 12.28 -13.58
C ILE A 131 -5.41 10.77 -13.86
N TYR A 132 -6.40 10.14 -14.49
CA TYR A 132 -6.33 8.72 -14.81
C TYR A 132 -5.27 8.40 -15.88
N LEU A 133 -5.17 9.22 -16.93
CA LEU A 133 -4.12 9.08 -17.95
C LEU A 133 -2.71 9.25 -17.33
N ASN A 134 -2.53 10.19 -16.40
CA ASN A 134 -1.29 10.33 -15.63
C ASN A 134 -0.99 9.08 -14.80
N PHE A 135 -2.00 8.48 -14.16
CA PHE A 135 -1.85 7.23 -13.44
C PHE A 135 -1.40 6.08 -14.36
N LEU A 136 -2.02 5.91 -15.53
CA LEU A 136 -1.65 4.89 -16.52
C LEU A 136 -0.23 5.10 -17.02
N PHE A 137 0.15 6.34 -17.30
CA PHE A 137 1.51 6.72 -17.71
C PHE A 137 2.54 6.34 -16.66
N ASN A 138 2.33 6.78 -15.40
CA ASN A 138 3.21 6.50 -14.28
C ASN A 138 3.26 4.99 -13.94
N SER A 139 2.22 4.24 -14.30
CA SER A 139 2.16 2.78 -14.21
C SER A 139 2.81 2.05 -15.39
N SER A 140 3.33 2.78 -16.39
CA SER A 140 3.87 2.24 -17.65
C SER A 140 2.87 1.41 -18.47
N LYS A 141 1.59 1.74 -18.39
CA LYS A 141 0.50 1.06 -19.11
C LYS A 141 0.14 1.82 -20.39
N PHE A 142 1.09 1.93 -21.31
CA PHE A 142 0.96 2.81 -22.49
C PHE A 142 -0.12 2.37 -23.48
N GLU A 143 -0.30 1.07 -23.70
CA GLU A 143 -1.38 0.55 -24.54
C GLU A 143 -2.76 0.91 -23.97
N GLU A 144 -2.99 0.61 -22.68
CA GLU A 144 -4.23 0.96 -21.96
C GLU A 144 -4.46 2.48 -21.94
N LEU A 145 -3.39 3.28 -21.81
CA LEU A 145 -3.44 4.74 -21.88
C LEU A 145 -3.96 5.21 -23.23
N CYS A 146 -3.43 4.68 -24.33
CA CYS A 146 -3.83 5.11 -25.67
C CYS A 146 -5.23 4.60 -26.05
N ASP A 147 -5.58 3.39 -25.65
CA ASP A 147 -6.93 2.85 -25.81
C ASP A 147 -7.97 3.68 -25.06
N TYR A 148 -7.63 4.18 -23.87
CA TYR A 148 -8.48 5.08 -23.10
C TYR A 148 -8.57 6.47 -23.76
N TYR A 149 -7.42 7.05 -24.12
CA TYR A 149 -7.33 8.39 -24.70
C TYR A 149 -8.16 8.54 -25.98
N ILE A 150 -8.11 7.56 -26.89
CA ILE A 150 -8.82 7.59 -28.19
C ILE A 150 -10.34 7.55 -28.02
N LYS A 151 -10.85 7.01 -26.90
CA LYS A 151 -12.29 6.95 -26.60
C LYS A 151 -12.86 8.28 -26.10
N LEU A 152 -12.00 9.21 -25.66
CA LEU A 152 -12.44 10.50 -25.16
C LEU A 152 -12.93 11.38 -26.31
N ASN A 153 -14.12 11.98 -26.15
CA ASN A 153 -14.60 12.98 -27.09
C ASN A 153 -13.92 14.36 -26.87
N SER A 154 -14.22 15.31 -27.75
CA SER A 154 -13.62 16.66 -27.71
C SER A 154 -13.86 17.45 -26.43
N THR A 155 -14.94 17.17 -25.69
CA THR A 155 -15.20 17.84 -24.40
C THR A 155 -14.54 17.12 -23.24
N GLN A 156 -14.24 15.83 -23.38
CA GLN A 156 -13.62 15.00 -22.33
C GLN A 156 -12.09 15.05 -22.36
N ASN A 157 -11.50 15.37 -23.50
CA ASN A 157 -10.05 15.53 -23.67
C ASN A 157 -9.57 17.00 -23.58
N ASP A 158 -10.45 17.94 -23.18
CA ASP A 158 -10.11 19.35 -22.99
C ASP A 158 -9.39 19.59 -21.64
N PHE A 159 -8.15 19.10 -21.55
CA PHE A 159 -7.28 19.25 -20.39
C PHE A 159 -5.86 19.63 -20.80
N LYS A 160 -5.05 20.07 -19.83
CA LYS A 160 -3.77 20.75 -20.09
C LYS A 160 -2.78 19.88 -20.87
N ASN A 161 -2.62 18.62 -20.49
CA ASN A 161 -1.66 17.71 -21.10
C ASN A 161 -2.20 16.98 -22.35
N ASN A 162 -3.32 17.40 -22.94
CA ASN A 162 -3.92 16.73 -24.11
C ASN A 162 -2.93 16.55 -25.26
N LEU A 163 -2.17 17.59 -25.57
CA LEU A 163 -1.14 17.58 -26.61
C LEU A 163 0.00 16.58 -26.30
N VAL A 164 0.38 16.47 -25.02
CA VAL A 164 1.41 15.53 -24.56
C VAL A 164 0.93 14.08 -24.73
N PHE A 165 -0.29 13.76 -24.31
CA PHE A 165 -0.85 12.42 -24.46
C PHE A 165 -1.09 12.04 -25.93
N SER A 166 -1.57 12.99 -26.74
CA SER A 166 -1.66 12.82 -28.19
C SER A 166 -0.30 12.43 -28.77
N SER A 167 0.75 13.17 -28.41
CA SER A 167 2.12 12.91 -28.87
C SER A 167 2.64 11.54 -28.42
N ILE A 168 2.43 11.18 -27.15
CA ILE A 168 2.77 9.85 -26.61
C ILE A 168 2.08 8.75 -27.43
N CYS A 169 0.80 8.88 -27.72
CA CYS A 169 0.06 7.86 -28.45
C CYS A 169 0.40 7.79 -29.94
N LEU A 170 0.77 8.91 -30.56
CA LEU A 170 1.31 8.89 -31.92
C LEU A 170 2.67 8.18 -31.97
N ILE A 171 3.54 8.39 -30.97
CA ILE A 171 4.80 7.66 -30.85
C ILE A 171 4.56 6.18 -30.59
N GLU A 172 3.67 5.81 -29.65
CA GLU A 172 3.35 4.42 -29.31
C GLU A 172 2.85 3.65 -30.55
N ASN A 173 1.96 4.28 -31.32
CA ASN A 173 1.39 3.70 -32.54
C ASN A 173 2.29 3.83 -33.78
N LYS A 174 3.51 4.37 -33.64
CA LYS A 174 4.47 4.61 -34.74
C LYS A 174 3.94 5.51 -35.86
N ASN A 175 3.01 6.42 -35.54
CA ASN A 175 2.42 7.38 -36.47
C ASN A 175 3.25 8.68 -36.56
N PHE A 176 4.53 8.57 -36.91
CA PHE A 176 5.46 9.71 -36.88
C PHE A 176 5.10 10.85 -37.84
N SER A 177 4.55 10.55 -39.02
CA SER A 177 4.12 11.59 -39.96
C SER A 177 2.96 12.44 -39.42
N GLN A 178 2.07 11.83 -38.61
CA GLN A 178 1.01 12.56 -37.93
C GLN A 178 1.55 13.39 -36.78
N LEU A 179 2.60 12.92 -36.11
CA LEU A 179 3.30 13.68 -35.07
C LEU A 179 4.02 14.90 -35.67
N GLU A 180 4.73 14.73 -36.79
CA GLU A 180 5.36 15.83 -37.52
C GLU A 180 4.33 16.88 -37.94
N LEU A 181 3.23 16.45 -38.56
CA LEU A 181 2.14 17.35 -38.95
C LEU A 181 1.55 18.06 -37.73
N LEU A 182 1.38 17.36 -36.61
CA LEU A 182 0.91 17.95 -35.36
C LEU A 182 1.87 19.07 -34.93
N LEU A 183 3.19 18.82 -34.92
CA LEU A 183 4.19 19.81 -34.54
C LEU A 183 4.28 21.01 -35.50
N GLU A 184 4.01 20.81 -36.79
CA GLU A 184 4.00 21.87 -37.79
C GLU A 184 2.77 22.79 -37.70
N LEU A 185 1.62 22.25 -37.28
CA LEU A 185 0.35 22.98 -37.24
C LEU A 185 0.18 23.84 -35.98
N TYR A 186 0.83 23.49 -34.88
CA TYR A 186 0.70 24.22 -33.62
C TYR A 186 1.60 25.47 -33.58
N ASP A 187 1.08 26.53 -32.98
CA ASP A 187 1.86 27.74 -32.72
C ASP A 187 2.93 27.52 -31.63
N SER A 188 3.85 28.49 -31.50
CA SER A 188 4.92 28.44 -30.50
C SER A 188 4.38 28.18 -29.09
N ASP A 189 3.30 28.86 -28.74
CA ASP A 189 2.70 28.81 -27.40
C ASP A 189 2.10 27.43 -27.10
N SER A 190 1.55 26.74 -28.11
CA SER A 190 1.06 25.38 -27.98
C SER A 190 2.19 24.36 -27.96
N LEU A 191 3.26 24.57 -28.73
CA LEU A 191 4.46 23.72 -28.68
C LEU A 191 5.17 23.80 -27.33
N GLU A 192 5.20 24.97 -26.69
CA GLU A 192 5.71 25.10 -25.31
C GLU A 192 4.96 24.21 -24.31
N LYS A 193 3.67 23.90 -24.55
CA LYS A 193 2.89 22.99 -23.70
C LYS A 193 3.35 21.53 -23.78
N LEU A 194 4.03 21.11 -24.86
CA LEU A 194 4.67 19.79 -24.89
C LEU A 194 5.78 19.68 -23.85
N ASN A 195 6.41 20.81 -23.53
CA ASN A 195 7.51 20.91 -22.58
C ASN A 195 8.56 19.82 -22.83
N SER A 196 9.00 19.64 -24.08
CA SER A 196 9.89 18.55 -24.48
C SER A 196 11.17 19.09 -25.08
N ASN A 197 12.31 18.65 -24.54
CA ASN A 197 13.63 18.92 -25.10
C ASN A 197 14.06 17.86 -26.12
N TYR A 198 13.43 16.68 -26.10
CA TYR A 198 13.89 15.53 -26.88
C TYR A 198 12.99 15.15 -28.06
N ILE A 199 11.81 15.76 -28.25
CA ILE A 199 10.88 15.35 -29.32
C ILE A 199 11.49 15.46 -30.73
N ASN A 200 12.15 16.58 -31.04
CA ASN A 200 12.80 16.77 -32.34
C ASN A 200 14.00 15.85 -32.52
N LEU A 201 14.75 15.58 -31.44
CA LEU A 201 15.87 14.63 -31.46
C LEU A 201 15.36 13.20 -31.71
N PHE A 202 14.22 12.85 -31.11
CA PHE A 202 13.56 11.56 -31.29
C PHE A 202 13.09 11.36 -32.73
N LEU A 203 12.39 12.34 -33.32
CA LEU A 203 11.92 12.29 -34.70
C LEU A 203 13.07 12.20 -35.71
N ASN A 204 14.13 13.00 -35.50
CA ASN A 204 15.29 13.03 -36.39
C ASN A 204 16.28 11.87 -36.17
N GLN A 205 15.99 10.96 -35.23
CA GLN A 205 16.88 9.87 -34.79
C GLN A 205 18.29 10.36 -34.43
N ASN A 206 18.41 11.60 -33.96
CA ASN A 206 19.68 12.25 -33.69
C ASN A 206 19.89 12.35 -32.18
N TYR A 207 20.50 11.32 -31.61
CA TYR A 207 20.82 11.28 -30.19
C TYR A 207 22.32 11.31 -30.02
N ASP A 208 22.87 12.50 -29.90
CA ASP A 208 24.23 12.65 -29.38
C ASP A 208 24.25 12.20 -27.90
N TYR A 209 25.41 11.73 -27.43
CA TYR A 209 25.65 11.28 -26.06
C TYR A 209 25.22 12.37 -25.06
N ASN A 210 23.99 12.29 -24.56
CA ASN A 210 23.41 13.32 -23.72
C ASN A 210 23.43 12.86 -22.27
N THR A 211 24.13 13.62 -21.44
CA THR A 211 23.94 13.61 -19.99
C THR A 211 22.59 14.22 -19.67
N VAL A 212 21.74 13.48 -18.98
CA VAL A 212 20.37 13.90 -18.68
C VAL A 212 20.18 14.05 -17.18
N ASN A 213 19.67 15.20 -16.75
CA ASN A 213 19.17 15.37 -15.40
C ASN A 213 17.73 14.82 -15.32
N TYR A 214 17.53 13.72 -14.60
CA TYR A 214 16.25 13.02 -14.54
C TYR A 214 15.13 13.85 -13.88
N SER A 215 15.49 14.62 -12.85
CA SER A 215 14.51 15.37 -12.06
C SER A 215 13.87 16.53 -12.81
N SER A 216 14.51 17.01 -13.88
CA SER A 216 13.99 18.06 -14.77
C SER A 216 13.18 17.56 -15.95
N LEU A 217 13.07 16.24 -16.15
CA LEU A 217 12.40 15.68 -17.32
C LEU A 217 10.89 15.85 -17.25
N SER A 218 10.32 16.34 -18.34
CA SER A 218 8.87 16.32 -18.55
C SER A 218 8.36 14.91 -18.82
N MET A 219 7.03 14.79 -18.83
CA MET A 219 6.34 13.53 -19.13
C MET A 219 6.72 12.98 -20.50
N LEU A 220 6.66 13.82 -21.54
CA LEU A 220 6.99 13.40 -22.90
C LEU A 220 8.47 13.01 -23.02
N ASP A 221 9.36 13.77 -22.39
CA ASP A 221 10.79 13.46 -22.39
C ASP A 221 11.11 12.14 -21.68
N LYS A 222 10.47 11.86 -20.53
CA LYS A 222 10.60 10.56 -19.85
C LYS A 222 10.16 9.41 -20.74
N TYR A 223 9.06 9.59 -21.46
CA TYR A 223 8.56 8.57 -22.40
C TYR A 223 9.47 8.37 -23.60
N ILE A 224 10.01 9.45 -24.16
CA ILE A 224 11.01 9.40 -25.23
C ILE A 224 12.26 8.64 -24.78
N ILE A 225 12.77 8.93 -23.57
CA ILE A 225 13.89 8.21 -22.99
C ILE A 225 13.55 6.74 -22.79
N TYR A 226 12.36 6.44 -22.26
CA TYR A 226 11.87 5.06 -22.12
C TYR A 226 11.81 4.33 -23.48
N LYS A 227 11.36 4.97 -24.56
CA LYS A 227 11.26 4.34 -25.89
C LYS A 227 12.59 4.26 -26.64
N SER A 228 13.49 5.20 -26.43
CA SER A 228 14.80 5.23 -27.08
C SER A 228 15.63 3.99 -26.78
N ASP A 229 16.37 3.53 -27.78
CA ASP A 229 17.35 2.44 -27.65
C ASP A 229 18.75 2.96 -27.28
N ASN A 230 18.93 4.29 -27.23
CA ASN A 230 20.21 4.89 -26.86
C ASN A 230 20.41 4.93 -25.35
N ASN A 231 21.60 4.55 -24.89
CA ASN A 231 21.96 4.65 -23.48
C ASN A 231 22.19 6.12 -23.08
N PHE A 232 21.20 6.72 -22.42
CA PHE A 232 21.37 8.04 -21.81
C PHE A 232 22.20 7.94 -20.53
N LEU A 233 23.12 8.87 -20.31
CA LEU A 233 23.82 8.99 -19.03
C LEU A 233 22.95 9.81 -18.07
N ILE A 234 22.23 9.13 -17.17
CA ILE A 234 21.19 9.76 -16.34
C ILE A 234 21.72 10.05 -14.92
N HIS A 235 21.47 11.26 -14.42
CA HIS A 235 21.82 11.73 -13.08
C HIS A 235 20.57 12.25 -12.30
N ASP A 236 20.70 12.46 -10.98
CA ASP A 236 19.62 12.85 -10.04
C ASP A 236 18.33 12.01 -10.20
N TYR A 237 18.54 10.71 -10.36
CA TYR A 237 17.49 9.75 -10.60
C TYR A 237 16.70 9.44 -9.31
N ARG A 238 15.37 9.34 -9.41
CA ARG A 238 14.45 9.10 -8.28
C ARG A 238 13.35 8.13 -8.70
N ILE A 239 12.95 7.27 -7.76
CA ILE A 239 11.86 6.31 -7.94
C ILE A 239 10.62 6.86 -7.23
N ASN A 240 9.68 7.37 -8.02
CA ASN A 240 8.37 7.83 -7.54
C ASN A 240 7.23 6.98 -8.09
N ASN A 241 7.43 6.32 -9.23
CA ASN A 241 6.44 5.47 -9.89
C ASN A 241 7.08 4.26 -10.59
N VAL A 242 6.25 3.44 -11.26
CA VAL A 242 6.69 2.23 -11.96
C VAL A 242 7.52 2.59 -13.21
N LEU A 243 7.13 3.63 -13.94
CA LEU A 243 7.86 4.09 -15.14
C LEU A 243 9.30 4.47 -14.83
N ASP A 244 9.54 5.17 -13.72
CA ASP A 244 10.90 5.50 -13.32
C ASP A 244 11.74 4.22 -13.30
N ILE A 245 11.28 3.17 -12.58
CA ILE A 245 12.00 1.89 -12.47
C ILE A 245 12.24 1.25 -13.84
N GLN A 246 11.25 1.27 -14.74
CA GLN A 246 11.42 0.72 -16.08
C GLN A 246 12.50 1.45 -16.87
N ILE A 247 12.56 2.78 -16.78
CA ILE A 247 13.62 3.60 -17.39
C ILE A 247 14.97 3.18 -16.83
N ALA A 248 15.09 3.04 -15.51
CA ALA A 248 16.34 2.65 -14.89
C ALA A 248 16.82 1.26 -15.29
N LEU A 249 15.92 0.27 -15.36
CA LEU A 249 16.25 -1.06 -15.85
C LEU A 249 16.69 -1.03 -17.31
N LYS A 250 15.98 -0.29 -18.17
CA LYS A 250 16.29 -0.20 -19.60
C LYS A 250 17.66 0.45 -19.86
N HIS A 251 17.97 1.51 -19.14
CA HIS A 251 19.22 2.29 -19.31
C HIS A 251 20.35 1.84 -18.38
N ASN A 252 20.21 0.68 -17.72
CA ASN A 252 21.18 0.14 -16.76
C ASN A 252 21.61 1.16 -15.69
N ILE A 253 20.69 1.99 -15.21
CA ILE A 253 20.96 2.92 -14.11
C ILE A 253 21.18 2.09 -12.85
N ASP A 254 22.29 2.35 -12.15
CA ASP A 254 22.62 1.65 -10.92
C ASP A 254 21.67 2.06 -9.76
N ILE A 255 20.59 1.30 -9.59
CA ILE A 255 19.66 1.49 -8.46
C ILE A 255 20.12 0.63 -7.28
N SER A 256 20.26 1.24 -6.10
CA SER A 256 20.56 0.50 -4.87
C SER A 256 19.43 -0.46 -4.46
N LEU A 257 19.75 -1.61 -3.86
CA LEU A 257 18.74 -2.54 -3.32
C LEU A 257 17.82 -1.83 -2.31
N ARG A 258 18.39 -0.96 -1.47
CA ARG A 258 17.63 -0.14 -0.51
C ARG A 258 16.59 0.75 -1.19
N SER A 259 16.90 1.34 -2.35
CA SER A 259 15.95 2.17 -3.10
C SER A 259 14.77 1.34 -3.62
N ILE A 260 15.03 0.10 -4.07
CA ILE A 260 14.00 -0.84 -4.53
C ILE A 260 13.12 -1.28 -3.35
N GLU A 261 13.73 -1.60 -2.21
CA GLU A 261 13.02 -1.97 -0.98
C GLU A 261 12.17 -0.82 -0.44
N ASN A 262 12.68 0.42 -0.48
CA ASN A 262 11.91 1.60 -0.10
C ASN A 262 10.69 1.79 -1.02
N ALA A 263 10.84 1.56 -2.33
CA ALA A 263 9.73 1.62 -3.27
C ALA A 263 8.66 0.54 -2.96
N PHE A 264 9.08 -0.65 -2.54
CA PHE A 264 8.16 -1.71 -2.08
C PHE A 264 7.49 -1.39 -0.74
N SER A 265 8.23 -0.81 0.22
CA SER A 265 7.69 -0.33 1.50
C SER A 265 6.61 0.73 1.32
N LYS A 266 6.84 1.66 0.40
CA LYS A 266 5.88 2.71 0.02
C LYS A 266 4.77 2.21 -0.91
N GLN A 267 4.83 0.96 -1.36
CA GLN A 267 3.88 0.35 -2.29
C GLN A 267 3.84 1.01 -3.68
N ILE A 268 4.91 1.72 -4.06
CA ILE A 268 5.12 2.18 -5.44
C ILE A 268 5.11 0.97 -6.37
N ILE A 269 5.83 -0.08 -5.97
CA ILE A 269 5.80 -1.39 -6.62
C ILE A 269 5.06 -2.42 -5.79
N ASN A 270 4.34 -3.30 -6.47
CA ASN A 270 3.76 -4.50 -5.89
C ASN A 270 4.81 -5.63 -5.87
N LYS A 271 4.40 -6.76 -5.30
CA LYS A 271 5.26 -7.94 -5.19
C LYS A 271 5.76 -8.46 -6.54
N ASN A 272 4.89 -8.58 -7.54
CA ASN A 272 5.27 -9.15 -8.84
C ASN A 272 6.28 -8.24 -9.55
N GLU A 273 6.07 -6.92 -9.46
CA GLU A 273 6.99 -5.90 -9.93
C GLU A 273 8.35 -6.03 -9.22
N LEU A 274 8.36 -6.18 -7.88
CA LEU A 274 9.58 -6.40 -7.10
C LEU A 274 10.35 -7.66 -7.55
N LEU A 275 9.65 -8.79 -7.71
CA LEU A 275 10.26 -10.05 -8.14
C LEU A 275 10.84 -9.95 -9.56
N SER A 276 10.16 -9.22 -10.45
CA SER A 276 10.64 -8.93 -11.80
C SER A 276 11.91 -8.10 -11.78
N ILE A 277 11.94 -7.03 -10.98
CA ILE A 277 13.11 -6.17 -10.79
C ILE A 277 14.29 -6.99 -10.25
N TYR A 278 14.07 -7.82 -9.22
CA TYR A 278 15.13 -8.67 -8.66
C TYR A 278 15.67 -9.71 -9.65
N ASN A 279 14.86 -10.19 -10.59
CA ASN A 279 15.36 -11.05 -11.67
C ASN A 279 16.17 -10.28 -12.71
N ALA A 280 15.80 -9.02 -12.98
CA ALA A 280 16.46 -8.18 -13.97
C ALA A 280 17.81 -7.63 -13.49
N ILE A 281 17.93 -7.30 -12.20
CA ILE A 281 19.18 -6.83 -11.63
C ILE A 281 20.08 -8.03 -11.30
N SER A 282 21.32 -8.04 -11.80
CA SER A 282 22.32 -9.08 -11.51
C SER A 282 22.95 -8.95 -10.11
N LYS A 283 22.20 -8.44 -9.14
CA LYS A 283 22.68 -8.18 -7.78
C LYS A 283 22.30 -9.32 -6.86
N ASP A 284 23.26 -9.83 -6.11
CA ASP A 284 23.00 -10.78 -5.04
C ASP A 284 22.16 -10.13 -3.95
N ASN A 285 20.88 -10.50 -3.88
CA ASN A 285 19.97 -10.12 -2.81
C ASN A 285 19.65 -11.37 -1.97
N SER A 286 20.13 -11.39 -0.72
CA SER A 286 19.96 -12.52 0.21
C SER A 286 18.49 -12.85 0.49
N ASP A 287 17.65 -11.83 0.64
CA ASP A 287 16.23 -11.98 0.95
C ASP A 287 15.48 -12.51 -0.26
N TYR A 288 15.88 -12.09 -1.45
CA TYR A 288 15.35 -12.63 -2.69
C TYR A 288 15.73 -14.09 -2.92
N LEU A 289 16.99 -14.45 -2.65
CA LEU A 289 17.45 -15.83 -2.68
C LEU A 289 16.72 -16.70 -1.65
N LEU A 290 16.48 -16.16 -0.46
CA LEU A 290 15.68 -16.82 0.58
C LEU A 290 14.23 -17.02 0.12
N TYR A 291 13.62 -16.00 -0.49
CA TYR A 291 12.29 -16.12 -1.11
C TYR A 291 12.26 -17.24 -2.14
N LYS A 292 13.21 -17.27 -3.10
CA LYS A 292 13.29 -18.33 -4.13
C LYS A 292 13.36 -19.73 -3.50
N LYS A 293 14.16 -19.88 -2.45
CA LYS A 293 14.31 -21.13 -1.71
C LYS A 293 13.01 -21.55 -1.00
N ILE A 294 12.27 -20.61 -0.42
CA ILE A 294 10.97 -20.89 0.21
C ILE A 294 9.94 -21.25 -0.87
N SER A 295 9.94 -20.54 -2.00
CA SER A 295 9.03 -20.76 -3.11
C SER A 295 9.24 -22.10 -3.83
N SER A 296 10.46 -22.63 -3.85
CA SER A 296 10.75 -23.95 -4.43
C SER A 296 10.22 -25.12 -3.59
N GLU A 297 9.93 -24.92 -2.31
CA GLU A 297 9.35 -25.96 -1.46
C GLU A 297 7.83 -26.05 -1.63
N ILE A 298 7.29 -27.27 -1.62
CA ILE A 298 5.84 -27.50 -1.64
C ILE A 298 5.32 -27.67 -0.20
N ASN A 299 6.09 -28.32 0.65
CA ASN A 299 5.67 -28.67 2.00
C ASN A 299 5.74 -27.46 2.94
N ILE A 300 4.62 -27.18 3.62
CA ILE A 300 4.48 -26.06 4.56
C ILE A 300 5.50 -26.16 5.71
N ASN A 301 5.75 -27.36 6.24
CA ASN A 301 6.74 -27.54 7.30
C ASN A 301 8.15 -27.21 6.82
N ASP A 302 8.49 -27.54 5.58
CA ASP A 302 9.82 -27.24 5.03
C ASP A 302 9.96 -25.75 4.73
N LYS A 303 8.91 -25.12 4.19
CA LYS A 303 8.83 -23.65 4.07
C LYS A 303 9.07 -22.95 5.41
N LEU A 304 8.29 -23.33 6.44
CA LEU A 304 8.42 -22.76 7.79
C LEU A 304 9.82 -23.02 8.36
N LYS A 305 10.35 -24.25 8.25
CA LYS A 305 11.71 -24.58 8.70
C LYS A 305 12.79 -23.72 8.04
N ILE A 306 12.64 -23.40 6.76
CA ILE A 306 13.60 -22.54 6.04
C ILE A 306 13.54 -21.12 6.57
N ILE A 307 12.34 -20.56 6.79
CA ILE A 307 12.16 -19.24 7.38
C ILE A 307 12.83 -19.19 8.75
N ASP A 308 12.52 -20.15 9.61
CA ASP A 308 12.97 -20.21 11.00
C ASP A 308 14.49 -20.14 11.12
N LYS A 309 15.18 -20.93 10.29
CA LYS A 309 16.64 -20.99 10.23
C LYS A 309 17.32 -19.72 9.72
N ASN A 310 16.58 -18.86 9.03
CA ASN A 310 17.14 -17.68 8.37
C ASN A 310 16.53 -16.37 8.86
N ILE A 311 15.71 -16.39 9.92
CA ILE A 311 14.97 -15.21 10.34
C ILE A 311 15.89 -14.04 10.73
N ASN A 312 16.98 -14.34 11.43
CA ASN A 312 18.01 -13.36 11.82
C ASN A 312 18.89 -12.87 10.65
N LYS A 313 18.70 -13.40 9.44
CA LYS A 313 19.44 -13.02 8.22
C LYS A 313 18.59 -12.22 7.24
N ILE A 314 17.31 -11.98 7.57
CA ILE A 314 16.42 -11.16 6.76
C ILE A 314 16.84 -9.70 6.92
N ASN A 315 17.17 -9.03 5.81
CA ASN A 315 17.58 -7.62 5.82
C ASN A 315 16.39 -6.67 5.68
N MET A 316 15.37 -7.08 4.93
CA MET A 316 14.13 -6.37 4.72
C MET A 316 13.31 -6.30 6.02
N ASN A 317 12.55 -5.21 6.20
CA ASN A 317 11.58 -5.14 7.29
C ASN A 317 10.67 -6.38 7.30
N TYR A 318 10.48 -7.02 8.47
CA TYR A 318 9.70 -8.25 8.61
C TYR A 318 8.29 -8.18 8.02
N TYR A 319 7.63 -7.02 8.12
CA TYR A 319 6.31 -6.84 7.52
C TYR A 319 6.37 -6.90 5.98
N ASN A 320 7.37 -6.27 5.36
CA ASN A 320 7.55 -6.37 3.91
C ASN A 320 7.96 -7.78 3.48
N PHE A 321 8.85 -8.44 4.23
CA PHE A 321 9.23 -9.81 3.90
C PHE A 321 8.03 -10.76 4.04
N SER A 322 7.17 -10.53 5.04
CA SER A 322 5.86 -11.20 5.15
C SER A 322 4.98 -10.92 3.93
N ARG A 323 4.89 -9.67 3.45
CA ARG A 323 4.13 -9.31 2.23
C ARG A 323 4.67 -10.06 1.02
N LEU A 324 6.00 -10.17 0.91
CA LEU A 324 6.69 -10.93 -0.14
C LEU A 324 6.34 -12.43 -0.08
N LEU A 325 6.10 -12.99 1.10
CA LEU A 325 5.74 -14.40 1.28
C LEU A 325 4.24 -14.70 1.23
N SER A 326 3.38 -13.69 1.25
CA SER A 326 1.93 -13.85 1.49
C SER A 326 1.25 -14.92 0.62
N ASP A 327 1.56 -14.98 -0.68
CA ASP A 327 0.99 -15.99 -1.60
C ASP A 327 1.44 -17.44 -1.34
N GLN A 328 2.57 -17.63 -0.66
CA GLN A 328 3.10 -18.95 -0.33
C GLN A 328 2.31 -19.62 0.79
N PHE A 329 1.42 -18.86 1.45
CA PHE A 329 0.67 -19.31 2.61
C PHE A 329 -0.85 -19.08 2.51
N ILE A 330 -1.38 -18.91 1.29
CA ILE A 330 -2.82 -18.81 1.04
C ILE A 330 -3.51 -20.14 1.38
N ASP A 331 -4.68 -20.06 2.03
CA ASP A 331 -5.55 -21.19 2.39
C ASP A 331 -4.88 -22.30 3.20
N ILE A 332 -3.83 -21.94 3.96
CA ILE A 332 -3.16 -22.88 4.85
C ILE A 332 -3.94 -23.06 6.14
N LYS A 333 -4.12 -24.32 6.54
CA LYS A 333 -4.52 -24.69 7.89
C LYS A 333 -3.29 -25.07 8.72
N LEU A 334 -2.99 -24.27 9.75
CA LEU A 334 -1.98 -24.61 10.74
C LEU A 334 -2.46 -25.79 11.61
N LEU A 335 -1.50 -26.59 12.07
CA LEU A 335 -1.68 -27.72 12.97
C LEU A 335 -0.69 -27.59 14.13
N SER A 336 -0.95 -28.26 15.25
CA SER A 336 -0.07 -28.22 16.44
C SER A 336 1.39 -28.55 16.13
N LYS A 337 1.63 -29.52 15.23
CA LYS A 337 2.97 -29.90 14.76
C LYS A 337 3.75 -28.77 14.07
N ASN A 338 3.07 -27.73 13.57
CA ASN A 338 3.71 -26.57 12.95
C ASN A 338 4.28 -25.59 13.99
N LEU A 339 3.76 -25.62 15.23
CA LEU A 339 4.13 -24.69 16.31
C LEU A 339 5.59 -24.83 16.79
N LYS A 340 6.35 -25.79 16.26
CA LYS A 340 7.81 -25.86 16.43
C LYS A 340 8.58 -24.82 15.61
N TYR A 341 7.93 -24.15 14.65
CA TYR A 341 8.50 -23.07 13.83
C TYR A 341 7.75 -21.76 14.11
N ILE A 342 7.60 -21.45 15.40
CA ILE A 342 6.69 -20.41 15.88
C ILE A 342 7.09 -19.01 15.40
N LYS A 343 8.40 -18.72 15.32
CA LYS A 343 8.94 -17.47 14.77
C LYS A 343 8.55 -17.30 13.30
N SER A 344 8.61 -18.38 12.53
CA SER A 344 8.18 -18.39 11.13
C SER A 344 6.68 -18.14 10.98
N ILE A 345 5.87 -18.75 11.85
CA ILE A 345 4.42 -18.52 11.87
C ILE A 345 4.13 -17.06 12.21
N TYR A 346 4.82 -16.48 13.19
CA TYR A 346 4.68 -15.06 13.53
C TYR A 346 4.99 -14.11 12.37
N LEU A 347 6.07 -14.39 11.65
CA LEU A 347 6.45 -13.62 10.48
C LEU A 347 5.33 -13.61 9.43
N ILE A 348 4.72 -14.76 9.10
CA ILE A 348 3.65 -14.83 8.09
C ILE A 348 2.34 -14.20 8.60
N LEU A 349 2.08 -14.22 9.91
CA LEU A 349 0.87 -13.62 10.50
C LEU A 349 0.82 -12.09 10.39
N LEU A 350 1.97 -11.42 10.21
CA LEU A 350 2.04 -9.96 10.03
C LEU A 350 1.12 -9.47 8.89
N THR A 351 1.00 -10.28 7.83
CA THR A 351 0.23 -9.94 6.63
C THR A 351 -0.94 -10.87 6.33
N SER A 352 -1.13 -11.93 7.13
CA SER A 352 -2.15 -12.94 6.89
C SER A 352 -3.59 -12.41 7.01
N ASN A 353 -4.52 -13.18 6.45
CA ASN A 353 -5.95 -13.04 6.71
C ASN A 353 -6.28 -13.38 8.17
N ASP A 354 -7.52 -13.09 8.57
CA ASP A 354 -7.98 -13.33 9.94
C ASP A 354 -8.18 -14.83 10.23
N ASP A 355 -8.51 -15.65 9.23
CA ASP A 355 -8.68 -17.10 9.41
C ASP A 355 -7.40 -17.80 9.87
N LEU A 356 -6.26 -17.52 9.21
CA LEU A 356 -4.97 -18.09 9.61
C LEU A 356 -4.59 -17.65 11.02
N ARG A 357 -4.91 -16.41 11.37
CA ARG A 357 -4.64 -15.83 12.69
C ARG A 357 -5.51 -16.45 13.77
N ILE A 358 -6.82 -16.55 13.56
CA ILE A 358 -7.74 -17.21 14.50
C ILE A 358 -7.34 -18.67 14.67
N GLY A 359 -7.01 -19.36 13.57
CA GLY A 359 -6.49 -20.72 13.60
C GLY A 359 -5.23 -20.85 14.45
N PHE A 360 -4.27 -19.93 14.27
CA PHE A 360 -3.06 -19.86 15.08
C PHE A 360 -3.37 -19.63 16.58
N LEU A 361 -4.23 -18.66 16.89
CA LEU A 361 -4.59 -18.31 18.27
C LEU A 361 -5.28 -19.46 19.00
N ASN A 362 -6.09 -20.25 18.30
CA ASN A 362 -6.68 -21.45 18.87
C ASN A 362 -5.64 -22.53 19.14
N LEU A 363 -4.62 -22.67 18.28
CA LEU A 363 -3.57 -23.68 18.46
C LEU A 363 -2.63 -23.39 19.63
N ILE A 364 -2.34 -22.13 19.93
CA ILE A 364 -1.42 -21.79 21.04
C ILE A 364 -2.06 -21.93 22.41
N LYS A 365 -3.40 -21.83 22.53
CA LYS A 365 -4.12 -21.99 23.81
C LYS A 365 -3.88 -23.35 24.45
N ASP A 366 -3.75 -24.37 23.62
CA ASP A 366 -3.66 -25.76 24.05
C ASP A 366 -2.21 -26.29 24.02
N LYS A 367 -1.23 -25.43 23.73
CA LYS A 367 0.17 -25.84 23.56
C LYS A 367 0.99 -25.52 24.80
N GLU A 368 1.65 -26.55 25.33
CA GLU A 368 2.77 -26.36 26.24
C GLU A 368 4.03 -25.98 25.44
N PHE A 369 4.72 -24.93 25.88
CA PHE A 369 5.97 -24.48 25.28
C PHE A 369 7.12 -24.90 26.19
N ASP A 370 8.13 -25.56 25.60
CA ASP A 370 9.31 -26.04 26.33
C ASP A 370 10.29 -24.91 26.68
N ASP A 371 10.33 -23.87 25.83
CA ASP A 371 11.15 -22.67 26.02
C ASP A 371 10.43 -21.68 26.95
N ASP A 372 11.14 -21.20 27.97
CA ASP A 372 10.55 -20.37 29.02
C ASP A 372 10.11 -18.99 28.48
N PHE A 373 10.83 -18.41 27.53
CA PHE A 373 10.44 -17.15 26.90
C PHE A 373 9.17 -17.32 26.05
N ASP A 374 9.14 -18.35 25.20
CA ASP A 374 7.96 -18.68 24.40
C ASP A 374 6.76 -18.95 25.29
N TYR A 375 6.92 -19.71 26.38
CA TYR A 375 5.86 -19.98 27.34
C TYR A 375 5.28 -18.68 27.92
N LEU A 376 6.12 -17.79 28.42
CA LEU A 376 5.69 -16.50 28.97
C LEU A 376 4.98 -15.65 27.91
N PHE A 377 5.57 -15.56 26.71
CA PHE A 377 5.04 -14.72 25.64
C PHE A 377 3.67 -15.21 25.17
N PHE A 378 3.52 -16.52 24.91
CA PHE A 378 2.27 -17.07 24.37
C PHE A 378 1.19 -17.24 25.41
N ASN A 379 1.53 -17.57 26.66
CA ASN A 379 0.53 -17.59 27.73
C ASN A 379 0.00 -16.17 28.01
N GLY A 380 0.90 -15.17 28.07
CA GLY A 380 0.52 -13.77 28.22
C GLY A 380 -0.36 -13.27 27.07
N LEU A 381 -0.03 -13.63 25.81
CA LEU A 381 -0.87 -13.32 24.66
C LEU A 381 -2.24 -14.00 24.71
N SER A 382 -2.28 -15.28 25.08
CA SER A 382 -3.53 -16.04 25.21
C SER A 382 -4.46 -15.39 26.25
N ASN A 383 -3.92 -15.05 27.42
CA ASN A 383 -4.63 -14.35 28.49
C ASN A 383 -5.07 -12.95 28.06
N PHE A 384 -4.21 -12.19 27.39
CA PHE A 384 -4.54 -10.89 26.82
C PHE A 384 -5.74 -10.96 25.86
N LEU A 385 -5.71 -11.87 24.89
CA LEU A 385 -6.76 -12.00 23.89
C LEU A 385 -8.08 -12.53 24.47
N SER A 386 -8.01 -13.37 25.50
CA SER A 386 -9.19 -13.86 26.22
C SER A 386 -9.68 -12.90 27.31
N GLN A 387 -8.99 -11.78 27.53
CA GLN A 387 -9.25 -10.84 28.62
C GLN A 387 -9.31 -11.54 29.99
N LYS A 388 -8.44 -12.54 30.18
CA LYS A 388 -8.35 -13.37 31.38
C LYS A 388 -7.17 -12.90 32.23
N ASN A 389 -7.42 -12.61 33.50
CA ASN A 389 -6.35 -12.38 34.46
C ASN A 389 -5.73 -13.72 34.86
N GLU A 390 -4.39 -13.77 34.89
CA GLU A 390 -3.67 -14.94 35.38
C GLU A 390 -3.63 -14.92 36.90
N THR A 391 -4.15 -15.97 37.52
CA THR A 391 -4.16 -16.10 39.00
C THR A 391 -2.97 -16.92 39.48
N ASP A 392 -2.53 -17.87 38.67
CA ASP A 392 -1.49 -18.81 39.07
C ASP A 392 -0.11 -18.18 38.87
N SER A 393 0.71 -18.24 39.91
CA SER A 393 2.03 -17.64 39.87
C SER A 393 3.00 -18.52 39.09
N ILE A 394 3.61 -17.96 38.05
CA ILE A 394 4.67 -18.57 37.27
C ILE A 394 6.01 -18.23 37.92
N GLU A 395 6.84 -19.23 38.14
CA GLU A 395 8.21 -19.04 38.63
C GLU A 395 9.13 -18.71 37.46
N LEU A 396 9.81 -17.56 37.53
CA LEU A 396 10.78 -17.16 36.52
C LEU A 396 12.11 -17.88 36.72
N LYS A 397 12.59 -18.54 35.66
CA LYS A 397 13.93 -19.13 35.62
C LYS A 397 15.01 -18.14 35.18
N GLU A 398 14.70 -17.24 34.25
CA GLU A 398 15.64 -16.24 33.73
C GLU A 398 15.09 -14.81 33.83
N LEU A 399 15.87 -13.89 34.40
CA LEU A 399 15.48 -12.47 34.52
C LEU A 399 15.53 -11.71 33.19
N GLU A 400 16.36 -12.15 32.25
CA GLU A 400 16.56 -11.43 31.00
C GLU A 400 15.28 -11.36 30.16
N HIS A 401 14.36 -12.30 30.35
CA HIS A 401 13.02 -12.26 29.73
C HIS A 401 12.22 -11.02 30.15
N LEU A 402 12.47 -10.45 31.34
CA LEU A 402 11.85 -9.20 31.80
C LEU A 402 12.40 -7.96 31.08
N ASN A 403 13.45 -8.08 30.26
CA ASN A 403 13.87 -7.00 29.36
C ASN A 403 12.92 -6.83 28.18
N ASN A 404 12.07 -7.82 27.89
CA ASN A 404 11.10 -7.71 26.80
C ASN A 404 9.89 -6.86 27.25
N PRO A 405 9.60 -5.74 26.56
CA PRO A 405 8.52 -4.83 26.94
C PRO A 405 7.11 -5.44 26.82
N VAL A 406 6.94 -6.48 26.00
CA VAL A 406 5.68 -7.20 25.86
C VAL A 406 5.42 -8.05 27.11
N ILE A 407 6.45 -8.72 27.63
CA ILE A 407 6.35 -9.50 28.88
C ILE A 407 6.02 -8.57 30.06
N LEU A 408 6.71 -7.43 30.16
CA LEU A 408 6.40 -6.41 31.19
C LEU A 408 4.96 -5.89 31.05
N PHE A 409 4.50 -5.61 29.82
CA PHE A 409 3.11 -5.23 29.58
C PHE A 409 2.13 -6.29 30.09
N TYR A 410 2.38 -7.59 29.85
CA TYR A 410 1.51 -8.65 30.34
C TYR A 410 1.49 -8.73 31.86
N ILE A 411 2.62 -8.56 32.53
CA ILE A 411 2.72 -8.56 33.99
C ILE A 411 1.98 -7.36 34.58
N ASP A 412 2.26 -6.15 34.09
CA ASP A 412 1.67 -4.89 34.58
C ASP A 412 0.14 -4.86 34.44
N ASN A 413 -0.40 -5.66 33.51
CA ASN A 413 -1.84 -5.75 33.24
C ASN A 413 -2.47 -7.05 33.74
N ASN A 414 -1.79 -7.82 34.58
CA ASN A 414 -2.25 -9.10 35.16
C ASN A 414 -2.57 -10.22 34.16
N PHE A 415 -2.04 -10.16 32.94
CA PHE A 415 -2.12 -11.26 31.98
C PHE A 415 -1.05 -12.35 32.24
N LEU A 416 -0.04 -12.03 33.04
CA LEU A 416 0.89 -12.97 33.64
C LEU A 416 1.04 -12.64 35.13
N ASN A 417 1.01 -13.65 35.98
CA ASN A 417 1.36 -13.50 37.39
C ASN A 417 2.72 -14.13 37.64
N ILE A 418 3.69 -13.34 38.09
CA ILE A 418 5.09 -13.75 38.19
C ILE A 418 5.54 -13.73 39.64
N LYS A 419 6.13 -14.84 40.09
CA LYS A 419 6.81 -14.91 41.38
C LYS A 419 8.29 -14.67 41.20
N LEU A 420 8.77 -13.51 41.65
CA LEU A 420 10.20 -13.22 41.73
C LEU A 420 10.80 -13.96 42.92
N ASN A 421 11.84 -14.78 42.69
CA ASN A 421 12.68 -15.25 43.79
C ASN A 421 13.40 -14.04 44.40
N LYS A 422 13.41 -13.98 45.74
CA LYS A 422 13.68 -12.78 46.56
C LYS A 422 15.05 -12.10 46.37
N ASP A 423 15.96 -12.67 45.59
CA ASP A 423 17.35 -12.21 45.46
C ASP A 423 17.68 -11.55 44.11
N LEU A 424 16.67 -11.18 43.33
CA LEU A 424 16.87 -10.70 41.97
C LEU A 424 16.50 -9.22 41.84
N SER A 425 17.50 -8.35 41.90
CA SER A 425 17.35 -6.92 41.64
C SER A 425 17.04 -6.70 40.15
N LEU A 426 15.84 -6.18 39.86
CA LEU A 426 15.46 -5.72 38.52
C LEU A 426 16.44 -4.61 38.07
N ASN A 427 17.33 -4.92 37.12
CA ASN A 427 17.98 -3.89 36.34
C ASN A 427 16.89 -3.25 35.48
N LYS A 428 16.33 -2.14 35.95
CA LYS A 428 15.55 -1.25 35.09
C LYS A 428 16.50 -0.76 34.02
N ASN A 429 16.48 -1.39 32.85
CA ASN A 429 17.06 -0.82 31.66
C ASN A 429 16.35 0.51 31.43
N ASN A 430 17.06 1.61 31.73
CA ASN A 430 16.67 2.96 31.39
C ASN A 430 16.80 3.12 29.87
N ALA A 431 15.96 2.42 29.11
CA ALA A 431 15.71 2.83 27.74
C ALA A 431 15.11 4.23 27.84
N GLN A 432 15.76 5.22 27.23
CA GLN A 432 15.24 6.58 27.13
C GLN A 432 13.80 6.48 26.61
N SER A 433 12.82 6.73 27.48
CA SER A 433 11.44 6.75 27.05
C SER A 433 11.27 8.03 26.24
N LEU A 434 11.24 7.90 24.92
CA LEU A 434 10.55 8.87 24.11
C LEU A 434 9.07 8.68 24.43
N ASN A 435 8.61 9.27 25.54
CA ASN A 435 7.21 9.24 25.90
C ASN A 435 6.43 9.95 24.79
N ASN A 436 5.77 9.18 23.94
CA ASN A 436 4.69 9.73 23.13
C ASN A 436 3.65 10.35 24.09
N ASN A 437 3.07 11.46 23.68
CA ASN A 437 2.01 12.08 24.45
C ASN A 437 0.70 11.31 24.22
N TYR A 438 0.28 10.52 25.22
CA TYR A 438 -0.95 9.72 25.16
C TYR A 438 -2.18 10.44 25.72
N ASN A 439 -2.05 11.71 26.14
CA ASN A 439 -3.14 12.43 26.81
C ASN A 439 -4.41 12.46 25.96
N ASN A 440 -4.29 12.87 24.69
CA ASN A 440 -5.41 12.92 23.75
C ASN A 440 -6.01 11.54 23.53
N LEU A 441 -5.18 10.52 23.29
CA LEU A 441 -5.66 9.15 23.08
C LEU A 441 -6.43 8.64 24.31
N SER A 442 -5.95 8.95 25.51
CA SER A 442 -6.63 8.60 26.77
C SER A 442 -7.96 9.35 26.94
N ILE A 443 -8.01 10.65 26.60
CA ILE A 443 -9.23 11.45 26.65
C ILE A 443 -10.27 10.89 25.67
N TYR A 444 -9.87 10.56 24.45
CA TYR A 444 -10.77 10.03 23.42
C TYR A 444 -11.22 8.59 23.73
N ASN A 445 -10.35 7.76 24.30
CA ASN A 445 -10.73 6.45 24.85
C ASN A 445 -11.81 6.60 25.93
N ASN A 446 -11.63 7.51 26.89
CA ASN A 446 -12.58 7.69 28.00
C ASN A 446 -13.91 8.32 27.58
N SER A 447 -13.90 9.20 26.58
CA SER A 447 -15.09 9.87 26.06
C SER A 447 -15.82 9.07 24.97
N ASN A 448 -15.32 7.88 24.60
CA ASN A 448 -15.82 7.05 23.50
C ASN A 448 -15.89 7.78 22.15
N ASN A 449 -15.07 8.81 21.93
CA ASN A 449 -14.97 9.48 20.62
C ASN A 449 -14.11 8.63 19.66
N ILE A 450 -14.77 7.72 18.94
CA ILE A 450 -14.12 6.74 18.06
C ILE A 450 -13.27 7.41 16.97
N ILE A 451 -13.75 8.50 16.38
CA ILE A 451 -13.10 9.18 15.25
C ILE A 451 -11.77 9.79 15.70
N GLU A 452 -11.83 10.66 16.72
CA GLU A 452 -10.66 11.34 17.24
C GLU A 452 -9.67 10.37 17.87
N ARG A 453 -10.15 9.31 18.53
CA ARG A 453 -9.30 8.22 19.02
C ARG A 453 -8.53 7.56 17.87
N ASN A 454 -9.20 7.24 16.77
CA ASN A 454 -8.57 6.56 15.64
C ASN A 454 -7.54 7.47 14.95
N LEU A 455 -7.85 8.76 14.78
CA LEU A 455 -6.91 9.77 14.25
C LEU A 455 -5.68 9.90 15.13
N GLU A 456 -5.87 10.07 16.44
CA GLU A 456 -4.77 10.21 17.39
C GLU A 456 -3.88 8.94 17.42
N LEU A 457 -4.50 7.76 17.33
CA LEU A 457 -3.75 6.51 17.27
C LEU A 457 -2.91 6.41 15.98
N LEU A 458 -3.40 6.88 14.83
CA LEU A 458 -2.60 6.93 13.61
C LEU A 458 -1.43 7.92 13.74
N LEU A 459 -1.61 9.04 14.42
CA LEU A 459 -0.53 10.00 14.72
C LEU A 459 0.54 9.37 15.61
N ILE A 460 0.12 8.64 16.64
CA ILE A 460 1.02 7.88 17.52
C ILE A 460 1.76 6.80 16.73
N LEU A 461 1.09 6.03 15.88
CA LEU A 461 1.74 5.02 15.03
C LEU A 461 2.75 5.64 14.07
N LYS A 462 2.46 6.84 13.57
CA LYS A 462 3.39 7.63 12.76
C LYS A 462 4.61 8.08 13.55
N SER A 463 4.49 8.42 14.83
CA SER A 463 5.64 8.84 15.66
C SER A 463 6.44 7.67 16.22
N LEU A 464 5.81 6.50 16.40
CA LEU A 464 6.42 5.33 17.01
C LEU A 464 7.62 4.81 16.22
N ASN A 465 8.73 4.61 16.92
CA ASN A 465 9.83 3.80 16.43
C ASN A 465 9.64 2.36 16.89
N LEU A 466 9.36 1.46 15.94
CA LEU A 466 9.05 0.06 16.23
C LEU A 466 10.19 -0.67 16.96
N ASN A 467 11.43 -0.19 16.83
CA ASN A 467 12.58 -0.77 17.53
C ASN A 467 12.59 -0.42 19.02
N TYR A 468 11.96 0.69 19.42
CA TYR A 468 12.00 1.22 20.79
C TYR A 468 10.63 1.22 21.51
N ILE A 469 9.66 0.44 21.02
CA ILE A 469 8.36 0.26 21.71
C ILE A 469 8.61 -0.25 23.14
N ASN A 470 7.94 0.37 24.12
CA ASN A 470 7.96 0.01 25.53
C ASN A 470 6.57 -0.45 26.03
N GLN A 471 6.46 -0.87 27.30
CA GLN A 471 5.21 -1.38 27.88
C GLN A 471 4.09 -0.32 28.00
N ILE A 472 4.45 0.97 28.14
CA ILE A 472 3.50 2.08 28.22
C ILE A 472 2.84 2.30 26.85
N ASP A 473 3.64 2.23 25.78
CA ASP A 473 3.12 2.31 24.41
C ASP A 473 2.09 1.19 24.17
N LEU A 474 2.46 -0.05 24.55
CA LEU A 474 1.57 -1.22 24.43
C LEU A 474 0.29 -1.04 25.25
N TYR A 475 0.38 -0.50 26.47
CA TYR A 475 -0.78 -0.23 27.33
C TYR A 475 -1.78 0.73 26.69
N TYR A 476 -1.32 1.89 26.22
CA TYR A 476 -2.25 2.88 25.65
C TYR A 476 -2.86 2.40 24.33
N ILE A 477 -2.07 1.73 23.49
CA ILE A 477 -2.57 1.15 22.23
C ILE A 477 -3.56 0.01 22.51
N SER A 478 -3.34 -0.78 23.56
CA SER A 478 -4.25 -1.87 23.92
C SER A 478 -5.61 -1.40 24.39
N LYS A 479 -5.70 -0.24 25.07
CA LYS A 479 -6.99 0.34 25.47
C LYS A 479 -7.87 0.72 24.28
N SER A 480 -7.28 0.95 23.10
CA SER A 480 -8.03 1.24 21.88
C SER A 480 -8.49 0.00 21.11
N GLN A 481 -8.15 -1.22 21.56
CA GLN A 481 -8.45 -2.48 20.87
C GLN A 481 -9.86 -3.04 21.09
N SER A 482 -10.52 -2.70 22.20
CA SER A 482 -11.67 -3.46 22.72
C SER A 482 -12.85 -3.60 21.75
N ASN A 483 -12.90 -2.83 20.67
CA ASN A 483 -13.99 -2.87 19.68
C ASN A 483 -13.53 -3.03 18.21
N ASN A 484 -12.26 -3.36 17.86
CA ASN A 484 -11.80 -3.28 16.46
C ASN A 484 -10.68 -4.29 16.03
N PRO A 485 -10.91 -5.18 15.04
CA PRO A 485 -9.98 -6.19 14.53
C PRO A 485 -8.76 -5.62 13.78
N VAL A 486 -8.85 -4.43 13.20
CA VAL A 486 -7.68 -3.72 12.64
C VAL A 486 -6.72 -3.35 13.76
N PHE A 487 -7.22 -2.87 14.90
CA PHE A 487 -6.38 -2.51 16.04
C PHE A 487 -5.78 -3.73 16.73
N ASN A 488 -6.48 -4.87 16.72
CA ASN A 488 -5.88 -6.15 17.07
C ASN A 488 -4.73 -6.49 16.13
N LYS A 489 -4.89 -6.29 14.81
CA LYS A 489 -3.79 -6.48 13.84
C LYS A 489 -2.62 -5.52 14.10
N ILE A 490 -2.89 -4.28 14.48
CA ILE A 490 -1.86 -3.29 14.86
C ILE A 490 -1.07 -3.79 16.04
N PHE A 491 -1.73 -4.11 17.14
CA PHE A 491 -1.04 -4.58 18.32
C PHE A 491 -0.28 -5.88 18.10
N LEU A 492 -0.88 -6.83 17.37
CA LEU A 492 -0.19 -8.07 17.00
C LEU A 492 1.06 -7.79 16.19
N ASN A 493 1.04 -6.86 15.22
CA ASN A 493 2.24 -6.46 14.49
C ASN A 493 3.30 -5.81 15.41
N LEU A 494 2.89 -4.98 16.37
CA LEU A 494 3.80 -4.33 17.33
C LEU A 494 4.51 -5.37 18.21
N ILE A 495 3.77 -6.30 18.82
CA ILE A 495 4.36 -7.34 19.68
C ILE A 495 5.15 -8.35 18.86
N SER A 496 4.74 -8.63 17.61
CA SER A 496 5.44 -9.55 16.73
C SER A 496 6.84 -9.05 16.40
N ASN A 497 7.00 -7.75 16.14
CA ASN A 497 8.33 -7.20 15.89
C ASN A 497 9.25 -7.36 17.12
N LYS A 498 8.71 -7.28 18.35
CA LYS A 498 9.48 -7.54 19.57
C LYS A 498 9.79 -9.02 19.77
N TYR A 499 8.87 -9.90 19.39
CA TYR A 499 9.10 -11.34 19.45
C TYR A 499 10.16 -11.81 18.44
N LEU A 500 10.11 -11.28 17.21
CA LEU A 500 11.02 -11.67 16.12
C LEU A 500 12.45 -11.12 16.28
N ASN A 501 12.65 -10.09 17.10
CA ASN A 501 13.96 -9.50 17.41
C ASN A 501 14.58 -10.01 18.72
N ASN A 502 13.86 -10.89 19.43
CA ASN A 502 14.37 -11.65 20.57
C ASN A 502 15.00 -12.96 20.09
#